data_AF-A0A1F7CLT1-F1
#
_entry.id   AF-A0A1F7CLT1-F1
#
_cell.length_a   1.000
_cell.length_b   1.000
_cell.length_c   1.000
_cell.angle_alpha   90.00
_cell.angle_beta   90.00
_cell.angle_gamma   90.00
#
_symmetry.space_group_name_H-M   'P 1'
#
loop_
_entity.id
_entity.type
_entity.pdbx_description
1 polymer ?
#
loop_
_entity_poly.entity_id
_entity_poly.type
_entity_poly.pdbx_seq_one_letter_code
_entity_poly.pdbx_strand_id
1 'polypeptide(L)'
;MQVLLAVVEDLYTFAVSMLFPWSRSITRIETKLYLPSSRVVSARREAMEITPYQAPETEYREEVETDEDADAHREYSENEHLQRTADVYPSFIIGAENSGREATTVRLRLVIRDEFAAILSQLPLGAHEYVYYKLLRRGARIAWPDVRPRTPGSWANILGTLEQVTVGDGATVGSVMEFVLPEKAHLAYVENVFPDGTIQISEADWPDRGIYNERVLVEDEWHALNPTFITIM
;
A
#
# COMPACT_ATOMS: atom_id res chain seq x y z
N MET A 1 28.94 45.16 25.37
CA MET A 1 28.39 44.12 26.26
C MET A 1 26.98 43.81 25.76
N GLN A 2 26.80 43.36 24.52
CA GLN A 2 27.02 42.03 23.95
C GLN A 2 26.11 40.93 24.56
N VAL A 3 25.11 40.58 23.72
CA VAL A 3 24.41 39.30 23.54
C VAL A 3 23.34 38.90 24.58
N LEU A 4 22.08 38.97 24.14
CA LEU A 4 21.01 38.02 24.50
C LEU A 4 20.02 37.94 23.32
N LEU A 5 20.55 37.36 22.23
CA LEU A 5 19.81 36.63 21.21
C LEU A 5 19.83 35.15 21.64
N ALA A 6 18.80 34.40 21.26
CA ALA A 6 18.64 32.94 21.42
C ALA A 6 18.14 32.43 22.79
N VAL A 7 16.82 32.44 22.98
CA VAL A 7 16.10 31.45 23.81
C VAL A 7 14.81 31.06 23.06
N VAL A 8 14.97 30.44 21.89
CA VAL A 8 13.94 29.59 21.23
C VAL A 8 14.68 28.48 20.46
N GLU A 9 15.51 27.71 21.15
CA GLU A 9 16.10 26.45 20.66
C GLU A 9 16.34 25.58 21.89
N ASP A 10 15.40 24.67 22.22
CA ASP A 10 15.69 23.44 22.99
C ASP A 10 14.41 22.63 23.27
N LEU A 11 13.74 22.18 22.21
CA LEU A 11 12.71 21.13 22.30
C LEU A 11 12.75 20.14 21.13
N TYR A 12 13.87 20.04 20.40
CA TYR A 12 14.02 19.19 19.21
C TYR A 12 15.22 18.23 19.23
N THR A 13 15.76 17.91 20.42
CA THR A 13 16.90 16.98 20.56
C THR A 13 16.62 15.84 21.54
N PHE A 14 15.40 15.29 21.51
CA PHE A 14 15.07 14.10 22.31
C PHE A 14 14.28 12.99 21.59
N ALA A 15 14.15 13.05 20.25
CA ALA A 15 13.31 12.10 19.50
C ALA A 15 13.94 11.47 18.25
N VAL A 16 15.27 11.47 18.10
CA VAL A 16 15.93 10.88 16.90
C VAL A 16 17.04 9.86 17.23
N SER A 17 17.16 9.39 18.48
CA SER A 17 18.22 8.44 18.87
C SER A 17 17.74 7.02 19.22
N MET A 18 16.51 6.63 18.90
CA MET A 18 16.04 5.25 19.09
C MET A 18 15.28 4.72 17.88
N LEU A 19 15.86 3.72 17.19
CA LEU A 19 15.36 2.94 16.02
C LEU A 19 15.97 3.43 14.69
N PHE A 20 17.16 3.06 14.20
CA PHE A 20 18.02 1.88 14.32
C PHE A 20 19.45 2.26 13.86
N PRO A 21 20.51 1.63 14.39
CA PRO A 21 21.48 1.07 13.45
C PRO A 21 21.96 -0.32 13.91
N TRP A 22 21.64 -1.33 13.10
CA TRP A 22 22.32 -2.63 13.13
C TRP A 22 23.74 -2.47 12.61
N SER A 23 24.74 -2.58 13.49
CA SER A 23 26.04 -3.20 13.18
C SER A 23 26.82 -3.49 14.46
N ARG A 24 26.98 -4.79 14.74
CA ARG A 24 28.09 -5.44 15.45
C ARG A 24 28.37 -4.98 16.89
N SER A 25 27.95 -5.80 17.86
CA SER A 25 28.86 -6.49 18.78
C SER A 25 28.09 -7.49 19.64
N ILE A 26 28.52 -8.75 19.59
CA ILE A 26 28.04 -9.84 20.43
C ILE A 26 28.55 -9.59 21.86
N THR A 27 27.66 -9.28 22.79
CA THR A 27 27.96 -9.36 24.23
C THR A 27 27.15 -10.52 24.81
N ARG A 28 27.87 -11.60 25.09
CA ARG A 28 27.42 -12.81 25.76
C ARG A 28 26.96 -12.44 27.18
N ILE A 29 25.66 -12.50 27.45
CA ILE A 29 25.13 -12.39 28.82
C ILE A 29 25.06 -13.81 29.38
N GLU A 30 25.96 -14.14 30.29
CA GLU A 30 25.92 -15.37 31.07
C GLU A 30 24.88 -15.25 32.18
N THR A 31 23.72 -15.88 31.99
CA THR A 31 22.72 -16.02 33.06
C THR A 31 23.17 -17.14 34.00
N LYS A 32 23.78 -16.79 35.13
CA LYS A 32 24.06 -17.73 36.23
C LYS A 32 22.74 -18.08 36.93
N LEU A 33 22.19 -19.24 36.62
CA LEU A 33 21.12 -19.88 37.39
C LEU A 33 21.69 -20.42 38.71
N TYR A 34 21.31 -19.78 39.82
CA TYR A 34 21.51 -20.30 41.17
C TYR A 34 20.52 -21.45 41.42
N LEU A 35 21.03 -22.67 41.60
CA LEU A 35 20.27 -23.81 42.11
C LEU A 35 20.54 -23.93 43.62
N PRO A 36 19.52 -23.88 44.49
CA PRO A 36 19.66 -24.34 45.86
C PRO A 36 19.68 -25.87 45.93
N SER A 37 20.62 -26.39 46.70
CA SER A 37 20.89 -27.81 46.90
C SER A 37 19.81 -28.54 47.71
N SER A 38 19.63 -29.81 47.32
CA SER A 38 19.29 -30.98 48.13
C SER A 38 17.94 -31.03 48.86
N ARG A 39 17.01 -31.82 48.31
CA ARG A 39 16.31 -32.87 49.06
C ARG A 39 16.19 -34.12 48.18
N VAL A 40 16.82 -35.20 48.63
CA VAL A 40 16.67 -36.54 48.08
C VAL A 40 15.28 -37.05 48.47
N VAL A 41 14.43 -37.34 47.49
CA VAL A 41 13.24 -38.17 47.68
C VAL A 41 13.36 -39.33 46.71
N SER A 42 13.56 -40.52 47.27
CA SER A 42 13.62 -41.79 46.56
C SER A 42 12.26 -42.10 45.94
N ALA A 43 12.12 -41.90 44.63
CA ALA A 43 10.98 -42.40 43.87
C ALA A 43 11.34 -43.78 43.28
N ARG A 44 10.59 -44.78 43.73
CA ARG A 44 10.60 -46.18 43.27
C ARG A 44 10.27 -46.20 41.77
N ARG A 45 11.14 -46.77 40.94
CA ARG A 45 10.85 -47.02 39.51
C ARG A 45 9.83 -48.16 39.42
N GLU A 46 8.57 -47.82 39.12
CA GLU A 46 7.65 -48.78 38.51
C GLU A 46 7.84 -48.69 36.99
N ALA A 47 8.20 -49.81 36.38
CA ALA A 47 8.36 -49.93 34.95
C ALA A 47 6.97 -49.89 34.29
N MET A 48 6.71 -48.84 33.53
CA MET A 48 5.51 -48.72 32.70
C MET A 48 5.77 -49.48 31.39
N GLU A 49 5.18 -50.67 31.25
CA GLU A 49 5.17 -51.39 29.98
C GLU A 49 4.32 -50.62 28.97
N ILE A 50 4.95 -50.15 27.90
CA ILE A 50 4.28 -49.47 26.79
C ILE A 50 3.90 -50.54 25.79
N THR A 51 2.61 -50.86 25.67
CA THR A 51 2.11 -51.68 24.55
C THR A 51 2.07 -50.82 23.28
N PRO A 52 2.65 -51.28 22.15
CA PRO A 52 2.60 -50.53 20.91
C PRO A 52 1.18 -50.47 20.35
N TYR A 53 0.74 -49.26 19.98
CA TYR A 53 -0.53 -49.00 19.32
C TYR A 53 -0.57 -49.65 17.92
N GLN A 54 -1.56 -50.51 17.66
CA GLN A 54 -1.86 -50.98 16.30
C GLN A 54 -2.98 -50.11 15.72
N ALA A 55 -2.70 -49.45 14.60
CA ALA A 55 -3.69 -48.68 13.87
C ALA A 55 -4.68 -49.62 13.16
N PRO A 56 -6.00 -49.35 13.17
CA PRO A 56 -6.97 -50.11 12.40
C PRO A 56 -6.76 -49.89 10.90
N GLU A 57 -6.84 -50.97 10.12
CA GLU A 57 -6.82 -50.90 8.66
C GLU A 57 -8.07 -50.17 8.17
N THR A 58 -7.91 -48.94 7.68
CA THR A 58 -8.97 -48.21 6.98
C THR A 58 -9.07 -48.73 5.56
N GLU A 59 -10.20 -49.34 5.24
CA GLU A 59 -10.59 -49.70 3.87
C GLU A 59 -10.81 -48.39 3.08
N TYR A 60 -9.89 -48.08 2.16
CA TYR A 60 -10.00 -46.93 1.28
C TYR A 60 -11.09 -47.20 0.24
N ARG A 61 -12.26 -46.58 0.40
CA ARG A 61 -13.27 -46.50 -0.66
C ARG A 61 -12.87 -45.35 -1.58
N GLU A 62 -12.48 -45.69 -2.80
CA GLU A 62 -12.17 -44.71 -3.85
C GLU A 62 -13.49 -44.07 -4.29
N GLU A 63 -13.74 -42.84 -3.84
CA GLU A 63 -14.86 -42.02 -4.33
C GLU A 63 -14.49 -41.56 -5.75
N VAL A 64 -15.19 -42.10 -6.75
CA VAL A 64 -15.02 -41.72 -8.15
C VAL A 64 -15.70 -40.36 -8.32
N GLU A 65 -14.90 -39.30 -8.29
CA GLU A 65 -15.31 -37.92 -8.59
C GLU A 65 -15.89 -37.88 -10.01
N THR A 66 -17.15 -37.48 -10.14
CA THR A 66 -17.82 -37.43 -11.45
C THR A 66 -17.50 -36.11 -12.15
N ASP A 67 -17.58 -36.08 -13.49
CA ASP A 67 -17.24 -34.87 -14.26
C ASP A 67 -18.10 -33.64 -13.87
N GLU A 68 -19.32 -33.84 -13.35
CA GLU A 68 -20.19 -32.76 -12.83
C GLU A 68 -19.68 -32.18 -11.49
N ASP A 69 -19.08 -33.01 -10.63
CA ASP A 69 -18.50 -32.56 -9.35
C ASP A 69 -17.23 -31.74 -9.60
N ALA A 70 -16.42 -32.13 -10.60
CA ALA A 70 -15.20 -31.43 -10.98
C ALA A 70 -15.47 -30.02 -11.53
N ASP A 71 -16.55 -29.84 -12.31
CA ASP A 71 -16.94 -28.53 -12.84
C ASP A 71 -17.54 -27.63 -11.76
N ALA A 72 -18.34 -28.17 -10.83
CA ALA A 72 -18.82 -27.44 -9.67
C ALA A 72 -17.66 -26.98 -8.76
N HIS A 73 -16.70 -27.87 -8.47
CA HIS A 73 -15.51 -27.51 -7.68
C HIS A 73 -14.67 -26.42 -8.35
N ARG A 74 -14.55 -26.42 -9.68
CA ARG A 74 -13.87 -25.36 -10.43
C ARG A 74 -14.58 -24.01 -10.26
N GLU A 75 -15.90 -23.97 -10.45
CA GLU A 75 -16.72 -22.75 -10.30
C GLU A 75 -16.67 -22.18 -8.86
N TYR A 76 -16.72 -23.05 -7.85
CA TYR A 76 -16.57 -22.63 -6.44
C TYR A 76 -15.18 -22.04 -6.16
N SER A 77 -14.12 -22.64 -6.71
CA SER A 77 -12.74 -22.17 -6.48
C SER A 77 -12.45 -20.81 -7.11
N GLU A 78 -13.01 -20.55 -8.30
CA GLU A 78 -12.86 -19.27 -8.99
C GLU A 78 -13.62 -18.15 -8.24
N ASN A 79 -14.83 -18.43 -7.78
CA ASN A 79 -15.63 -17.48 -7.01
C ASN A 79 -14.99 -17.13 -5.65
N GLU A 80 -14.38 -18.09 -4.96
CA GLU A 80 -13.66 -17.82 -3.71
C GLU A 80 -12.41 -16.96 -3.94
N HIS A 81 -11.68 -17.18 -5.04
CA HIS A 81 -10.52 -16.35 -5.40
C HIS A 81 -10.92 -14.91 -5.73
N LEU A 82 -12.04 -14.72 -6.43
CA LEU A 82 -12.62 -13.41 -6.73
C LEU A 82 -13.09 -12.68 -5.46
N GLN A 83 -13.71 -13.40 -4.51
CA GLN A 83 -14.14 -12.83 -3.23
C GLN A 83 -12.94 -12.42 -2.36
N ARG A 84 -11.93 -13.29 -2.23
CA ARG A 84 -10.71 -12.98 -1.47
C ARG A 84 -9.94 -11.80 -2.06
N THR A 85 -9.91 -11.64 -3.39
CA THR A 85 -9.25 -10.48 -4.02
C THR A 85 -10.05 -9.19 -3.86
N ALA A 86 -11.38 -9.26 -3.86
CA ALA A 86 -12.26 -8.13 -3.54
C ALA A 86 -12.11 -7.65 -2.09
N ASP A 87 -11.82 -8.56 -1.15
CA ASP A 87 -11.58 -8.20 0.25
C ASP A 87 -10.24 -7.51 0.49
N VAL A 88 -9.23 -7.76 -0.36
CA VAL A 88 -7.86 -7.29 -0.17
C VAL A 88 -7.63 -5.89 -0.76
N TYR A 89 -8.25 -5.56 -1.90
CA TYR A 89 -8.02 -4.28 -2.59
C TYR A 89 -9.17 -3.29 -2.40
N PRO A 90 -8.89 -1.99 -2.31
CA PRO A 90 -9.94 -0.97 -2.24
C PRO A 90 -10.74 -0.94 -3.55
N SER A 91 -12.06 -0.87 -3.42
CA SER A 91 -13.02 -0.66 -4.51
C SER A 91 -13.61 0.74 -4.41
N PHE A 92 -13.66 1.45 -5.54
CA PHE A 92 -14.16 2.83 -5.59
C PHE A 92 -15.50 2.89 -6.31
N ILE A 93 -16.41 3.71 -5.79
CA ILE A 93 -17.73 3.96 -6.37
C ILE A 93 -17.75 5.42 -6.83
N ILE A 94 -18.08 5.66 -8.10
CA ILE A 94 -18.13 7.01 -8.69
C ILE A 94 -19.11 7.86 -7.88
N GLY A 95 -18.67 9.06 -7.48
CA GLY A 95 -19.45 10.01 -6.69
C GLY A 95 -19.48 9.72 -5.19
N ALA A 96 -18.90 8.60 -4.72
CA ALA A 96 -18.80 8.32 -3.30
C ALA A 96 -17.64 9.10 -2.64
N GLU A 97 -17.89 9.60 -1.43
CA GLU A 97 -16.86 10.23 -0.60
C GLU A 97 -16.00 9.18 0.09
N ASN A 98 -14.70 9.26 -0.15
CA ASN A 98 -13.68 8.42 0.46
C ASN A 98 -13.08 9.14 1.67
N SER A 99 -13.80 9.10 2.80
CA SER A 99 -13.34 9.75 4.03
C SER A 99 -12.09 9.06 4.60
N GLY A 100 -11.32 9.76 5.43
CA GLY A 100 -10.09 9.20 6.02
C GLY A 100 -10.29 8.03 6.98
N ARG A 101 -11.54 7.75 7.39
CA ARG A 101 -11.92 6.63 8.28
C ARG A 101 -12.58 5.48 7.54
N GLU A 102 -12.93 5.68 6.27
CA GLU A 102 -13.56 4.63 5.49
C GLU A 102 -12.59 3.48 5.24
N ALA A 103 -13.12 2.25 5.28
CA ALA A 103 -12.32 1.05 5.08
C ALA A 103 -11.55 1.08 3.75
N THR A 104 -12.16 1.61 2.68
CA THR A 104 -11.55 1.78 1.36
C THR A 104 -10.29 2.66 1.43
N THR A 105 -10.40 3.86 1.99
CA THR A 105 -9.27 4.79 2.16
C THR A 105 -8.18 4.20 3.05
N VAL A 106 -8.56 3.55 4.16
CA VAL A 106 -7.60 2.92 5.07
C VAL A 106 -6.85 1.78 4.37
N ARG A 107 -7.56 0.91 3.62
CA ARG A 107 -6.95 -0.17 2.84
C ARG A 107 -5.99 0.38 1.80
N LEU A 108 -6.38 1.43 1.06
CA LEU A 108 -5.49 2.09 0.11
C LEU A 108 -4.20 2.57 0.79
N ARG A 109 -4.33 3.27 1.92
CA ARG A 109 -3.18 3.78 2.69
C ARG A 109 -2.25 2.66 3.16
N LEU A 110 -2.80 1.51 3.54
CA LEU A 110 -2.00 0.33 3.87
C LEU A 110 -1.24 -0.22 2.64
N VAL A 111 -1.87 -0.24 1.46
CA VAL A 111 -1.23 -0.68 0.21
C VAL A 111 -0.06 0.24 -0.17
N ILE A 112 -0.25 1.56 -0.08
CA ILE A 112 0.80 2.54 -0.36
C ILE A 112 1.76 2.76 0.82
N ARG A 113 1.60 2.00 1.91
CA ARG A 113 2.39 2.09 3.16
C ARG A 113 2.41 3.50 3.77
N ASP A 114 1.30 4.22 3.65
CA ASP A 114 1.13 5.58 4.12
C ASP A 114 2.26 6.53 3.65
N GLU A 115 2.70 6.38 2.39
CA GLU A 115 3.82 7.15 1.80
C GLU A 115 3.67 8.68 1.97
N PHE A 116 2.44 9.15 2.10
CA PHE A 116 2.08 10.57 2.25
C PHE A 116 1.66 10.96 3.68
N ALA A 117 1.85 10.07 4.66
CA ALA A 117 1.62 10.29 6.09
C ALA A 117 0.20 10.82 6.43
N ALA A 118 -0.82 10.29 5.77
CA ALA A 118 -2.19 10.80 5.85
C ALA A 118 -3.07 10.00 6.83
N ILE A 119 -2.66 8.80 7.26
CA ILE A 119 -3.43 7.96 8.21
C ILE A 119 -3.74 8.73 9.50
N LEU A 120 -2.74 9.34 10.14
CA LEU A 120 -2.92 10.01 11.43
C LEU A 120 -3.80 11.25 11.35
N SER A 121 -3.72 11.97 10.23
CA SER A 121 -4.53 13.16 9.98
C SER A 121 -5.99 12.85 9.62
N GLN A 122 -6.32 11.59 9.32
CA GLN A 122 -7.65 11.14 8.92
C GLN A 122 -8.27 12.00 7.80
N LEU A 123 -7.43 12.56 6.93
CA LEU A 123 -7.90 13.38 5.82
C LEU A 123 -8.65 12.48 4.82
N PRO A 124 -9.63 13.03 4.08
CA PRO A 124 -10.20 12.35 2.92
C PRO A 124 -9.11 11.93 1.93
N LEU A 125 -9.40 10.93 1.11
CA LEU A 125 -8.48 10.41 0.12
C LEU A 125 -8.05 11.50 -0.86
N GLY A 126 -6.74 11.76 -0.95
CA GLY A 126 -6.19 12.70 -1.91
C GLY A 126 -5.92 12.09 -3.28
N ALA A 127 -5.92 12.94 -4.32
CA ALA A 127 -5.55 12.57 -5.69
C ALA A 127 -4.19 11.86 -5.77
N HIS A 128 -3.19 12.38 -5.06
CA HIS A 128 -1.83 11.85 -5.02
C HIS A 128 -1.75 10.45 -4.38
N GLU A 129 -2.55 10.16 -3.36
CA GLU A 129 -2.65 8.83 -2.75
C GLU A 129 -3.28 7.84 -3.74
N TYR A 130 -4.39 8.23 -4.37
CA TYR A 130 -5.10 7.42 -5.34
C TYR A 130 -4.25 7.09 -6.57
N VAL A 131 -3.61 8.09 -7.16
CA VAL A 131 -2.76 7.91 -8.34
C VAL A 131 -1.55 7.04 -7.99
N TYR A 132 -0.92 7.23 -6.83
CA TYR A 132 0.18 6.35 -6.42
C TYR A 132 -0.26 4.90 -6.23
N TYR A 133 -1.44 4.69 -5.66
CA TYR A 133 -2.06 3.36 -5.59
C TYR A 133 -2.26 2.74 -6.98
N LYS A 134 -2.82 3.48 -7.94
CA LYS A 134 -3.00 3.00 -9.32
C LYS A 134 -1.68 2.61 -9.98
N LEU A 135 -0.63 3.42 -9.80
CA LEU A 135 0.71 3.12 -10.28
C LEU A 135 1.26 1.82 -9.67
N LEU A 136 1.13 1.62 -8.36
CA LEU A 136 1.55 0.37 -7.73
C LEU A 136 0.75 -0.84 -8.24
N ARG A 137 -0.56 -0.67 -8.50
CA ARG A 137 -1.43 -1.74 -9.03
C ARG A 137 -1.05 -2.19 -10.44
N ARG A 138 -0.53 -1.30 -11.27
CA ARG A 138 0.08 -1.65 -12.58
C ARG A 138 1.53 -2.13 -12.49
N GLY A 139 2.08 -2.26 -11.29
CA GLY A 139 3.46 -2.70 -11.07
C GLY A 139 4.51 -1.61 -11.21
N ALA A 140 4.12 -0.34 -11.44
CA ALA A 140 5.05 0.78 -11.50
C ALA A 140 5.48 1.15 -10.07
N ARG A 141 6.78 0.99 -9.78
CA ARG A 141 7.36 1.31 -8.47
C ARG A 141 8.20 2.56 -8.59
N ILE A 142 7.91 3.56 -7.77
CA ILE A 142 8.69 4.79 -7.70
C ILE A 142 9.67 4.69 -6.55
N ALA A 143 10.97 4.74 -6.87
CA ALA A 143 12.01 5.02 -5.88
C ALA A 143 12.02 6.53 -5.64
N TRP A 144 11.12 6.99 -4.78
CA TRP A 144 10.93 8.42 -4.61
C TRP A 144 12.19 9.12 -4.06
N PRO A 145 12.60 10.27 -4.64
CA PRO A 145 13.66 11.10 -4.08
C PRO A 145 13.34 11.57 -2.66
N ASP A 146 14.39 11.92 -1.89
CA ASP A 146 14.26 12.54 -0.57
C ASP A 146 13.90 14.04 -0.66
N VAL A 147 12.87 14.33 -1.45
CA VAL A 147 12.29 15.67 -1.62
C VAL A 147 10.87 15.63 -1.07
N ARG A 148 10.52 16.63 -0.26
CA ARG A 148 9.19 16.84 0.32
C ARG A 148 8.82 18.32 0.25
N PRO A 149 7.53 18.68 0.17
CA PRO A 149 6.37 17.78 0.08
C PRO A 149 6.16 17.23 -1.34
N ARG A 150 5.51 16.08 -1.48
CA ARG A 150 5.20 15.42 -2.78
C ARG A 150 3.74 15.64 -3.16
N THR A 151 3.33 16.90 -3.23
CA THR A 151 1.95 17.30 -3.51
C THR A 151 1.68 17.29 -5.02
N PRO A 152 0.41 17.21 -5.44
CA PRO A 152 0.03 17.58 -6.81
C PRO A 152 0.66 18.92 -7.23
N GLY A 153 1.08 19.03 -8.48
CA GLY A 153 1.79 20.18 -9.05
C GLY A 153 3.32 20.15 -8.87
N SER A 154 3.84 19.14 -8.18
CA SER A 154 5.29 18.95 -7.99
C SER A 154 5.80 17.64 -8.58
N TRP A 155 4.92 16.73 -9.00
CA TRP A 155 5.33 15.38 -9.38
C TRP A 155 6.14 15.37 -10.67
N ALA A 156 5.77 16.14 -11.68
CA ALA A 156 6.55 16.21 -12.91
C ALA A 156 7.98 16.69 -12.65
N ASN A 157 8.13 17.70 -11.78
CA ASN A 157 9.44 18.25 -11.41
C ASN A 157 10.26 17.28 -10.56
N ILE A 158 9.65 16.64 -9.55
CA ILE A 158 10.35 15.71 -8.66
C ILE A 158 10.75 14.44 -9.41
N LEU A 159 9.80 13.85 -10.14
CA LEU A 159 9.97 12.56 -10.79
C LEU A 159 10.71 12.66 -12.12
N GLY A 160 10.62 13.79 -12.83
CA GLY A 160 11.32 13.99 -14.10
C GLY A 160 12.85 13.96 -14.00
N THR A 161 13.40 13.95 -12.79
CA THR A 161 14.83 13.74 -12.54
C THR A 161 15.25 12.26 -12.53
N LEU A 162 14.29 11.34 -12.53
CA LEU A 162 14.51 9.90 -12.47
C LEU A 162 14.66 9.32 -13.88
N GLU A 163 15.66 8.46 -14.09
CA GLU A 163 15.95 7.85 -15.40
C GLU A 163 14.78 7.01 -15.95
N GLN A 164 13.97 6.41 -15.07
CA GLN A 164 12.82 5.59 -15.44
C GLN A 164 11.53 6.39 -15.71
N VAL A 165 11.60 7.72 -15.70
CA VAL A 165 10.44 8.59 -15.85
C VAL A 165 10.59 9.47 -17.09
N THR A 166 9.55 9.45 -17.92
CA THR A 166 9.41 10.38 -19.04
C THR A 166 8.31 11.37 -18.73
N VAL A 167 8.62 12.66 -18.88
CA VAL A 167 7.68 13.76 -18.73
C VAL A 167 7.43 14.41 -20.09
N GLY A 168 6.18 14.64 -20.45
CA GLY A 168 5.80 15.21 -21.74
C GLY A 168 4.38 15.73 -21.79
N ASP A 169 3.92 16.05 -23.00
CA ASP A 169 2.58 16.58 -23.32
C ASP A 169 1.61 15.52 -23.87
N GLY A 170 2.11 14.32 -24.20
CA GLY A 170 1.30 13.23 -24.74
C GLY A 170 0.71 12.32 -23.66
N ALA A 171 -0.60 12.11 -23.72
CA ALA A 171 -1.29 11.11 -22.91
C ALA A 171 -0.94 9.68 -23.37
N THR A 172 -0.63 8.81 -22.41
CA THR A 172 -0.50 7.37 -22.66
C THR A 172 -1.24 6.56 -21.60
N VAL A 173 -1.66 5.35 -21.95
CA VAL A 173 -2.34 4.46 -21.00
C VAL A 173 -1.45 4.21 -19.78
N GLY A 174 -2.00 4.48 -18.61
CA GLY A 174 -1.35 4.37 -17.32
C GLY A 174 -0.44 5.53 -16.93
N SER A 175 -0.27 6.54 -17.78
CA SER A 175 0.42 7.76 -17.38
C SER A 175 -0.37 8.53 -16.32
N VAL A 176 0.34 9.39 -15.58
CA VAL A 176 -0.26 10.36 -14.67
C VAL A 176 -0.44 11.68 -15.39
N MET A 177 -1.62 12.24 -15.34
CA MET A 177 -1.92 13.58 -15.83
C MET A 177 -1.83 14.57 -14.65
N GLU A 178 -0.84 15.46 -14.67
CA GLU A 178 -0.69 16.54 -13.68
C GLU A 178 -1.14 17.87 -14.31
N PHE A 179 -2.01 18.62 -13.63
CA PHE A 179 -2.53 19.89 -14.13
C PHE A 179 -2.87 20.84 -12.98
N VAL A 180 -3.04 22.12 -13.30
CA VAL A 180 -3.32 23.18 -12.32
C VAL A 180 -4.72 23.71 -12.52
N LEU A 181 -5.53 23.64 -11.47
CA LEU A 181 -6.84 24.28 -11.36
C LEU A 181 -6.69 25.62 -10.63
N PRO A 182 -7.69 26.52 -10.71
CA PRO A 182 -7.62 27.84 -10.08
C PRO A 182 -7.28 27.82 -8.58
N GLU A 183 -7.72 26.79 -7.86
CA GLU A 183 -7.57 26.70 -6.40
C GLU A 183 -6.49 25.71 -5.95
N LYS A 184 -6.13 24.73 -6.79
CA LYS A 184 -5.20 23.66 -6.44
C LYS A 184 -4.59 23.01 -7.67
N ALA A 185 -3.39 22.46 -7.54
CA ALA A 185 -2.92 21.47 -8.51
C ALA A 185 -3.61 20.11 -8.28
N HIS A 186 -3.70 19.31 -9.33
CA HIS A 186 -4.40 18.03 -9.32
C HIS A 186 -3.64 16.96 -10.10
N LEU A 187 -3.97 15.70 -9.80
CA LEU A 187 -3.43 14.52 -10.47
C LEU A 187 -4.59 13.61 -10.85
N ALA A 188 -4.58 13.11 -12.08
CA ALA A 188 -5.46 12.06 -12.52
C ALA A 188 -4.65 10.91 -13.13
N TYR A 189 -5.20 9.70 -13.09
CA TYR A 189 -4.60 8.53 -13.73
C TYR A 189 -5.28 8.30 -15.09
N VAL A 190 -4.48 8.15 -16.15
CA VAL A 190 -5.00 7.88 -17.49
C VAL A 190 -5.32 6.40 -17.61
N GLU A 191 -6.61 6.06 -17.64
CA GLU A 191 -7.09 4.67 -17.78
C GLU A 191 -7.01 4.22 -19.24
N ASN A 192 -7.43 5.07 -20.18
CA ASN A 192 -7.43 4.76 -21.62
C ASN A 192 -7.14 6.01 -22.46
N VAL A 193 -6.56 5.79 -23.64
CA VAL A 193 -6.40 6.81 -24.69
C VAL A 193 -7.00 6.25 -25.97
N PHE A 194 -7.96 6.98 -26.54
CA PHE A 194 -8.70 6.57 -27.72
C PHE A 194 -8.04 7.11 -29.01
N PRO A 195 -8.30 6.51 -30.19
CA PRO A 195 -7.68 6.93 -31.45
C PRO A 195 -8.00 8.36 -31.91
N ASP A 196 -9.06 8.96 -31.37
CA ASP A 196 -9.51 10.33 -31.64
C ASP A 196 -8.89 11.37 -30.69
N GLY A 197 -7.91 10.98 -29.87
CA GLY A 197 -7.26 11.87 -28.90
C GLY A 197 -8.03 12.04 -27.58
N THR A 198 -9.23 11.47 -27.47
CA THR A 198 -10.00 11.43 -26.24
C THR A 198 -9.27 10.58 -25.19
N ILE A 199 -9.35 10.96 -23.92
CA ILE A 199 -8.78 10.21 -22.80
C ILE A 199 -9.85 9.85 -21.77
N GLN A 200 -9.75 8.66 -21.18
CA GLN A 200 -10.49 8.30 -19.98
C GLN A 200 -9.55 8.43 -18.79
N ILE A 201 -9.99 9.16 -17.77
CA ILE A 201 -9.23 9.35 -16.53
C ILE A 201 -10.03 8.88 -15.32
N SER A 202 -9.30 8.44 -14.30
CA SER A 202 -9.80 8.20 -12.96
C SER A 202 -9.03 9.04 -11.96
N GLU A 203 -9.75 9.60 -10.99
CA GLU A 203 -9.19 10.55 -10.03
C GLU A 203 -9.94 10.48 -8.70
N ALA A 204 -9.27 10.87 -7.63
CA ALA A 204 -9.88 11.10 -6.32
C ALA A 204 -9.69 12.55 -5.94
N ASP A 205 -10.51 13.04 -5.00
CA ASP A 205 -10.50 14.45 -4.58
C ASP A 205 -11.04 15.41 -5.66
N TRP A 206 -12.00 14.92 -6.46
CA TRP A 206 -12.70 15.67 -7.52
C TRP A 206 -14.14 15.12 -7.73
N PRO A 207 -15.16 15.97 -7.99
CA PRO A 207 -15.12 17.44 -8.01
C PRO A 207 -14.95 18.05 -6.62
N ASP A 208 -15.41 17.36 -5.59
CA ASP A 208 -15.27 17.77 -4.19
C ASP A 208 -14.23 16.93 -3.46
N ARG A 209 -13.88 17.39 -2.26
CA ARG A 209 -12.85 16.77 -1.45
C ARG A 209 -13.18 15.30 -1.13
N GLY A 210 -12.23 14.40 -1.38
CA GLY A 210 -12.40 12.96 -1.13
C GLY A 210 -13.35 12.23 -2.07
N ILE A 211 -14.02 12.90 -3.02
CA ILE A 211 -14.90 12.23 -3.97
C ILE A 211 -14.08 11.47 -5.00
N TYR A 212 -14.45 10.22 -5.27
CA TYR A 212 -13.92 9.46 -6.40
C TYR A 212 -14.69 9.77 -7.68
N ASN A 213 -13.98 9.94 -8.78
CA ASN A 213 -14.59 10.21 -10.07
C ASN A 213 -13.86 9.51 -11.22
N GLU A 214 -14.63 9.18 -12.25
CA GLU A 214 -14.12 8.76 -13.56
C GLU A 214 -14.80 9.63 -14.61
N ARG A 215 -14.03 10.09 -15.59
CA ARG A 215 -14.59 10.86 -16.70
C ARG A 215 -13.79 10.69 -17.98
N VAL A 216 -14.45 11.02 -19.08
CA VAL A 216 -13.88 11.06 -20.41
C VAL A 216 -13.70 12.52 -20.79
N LEU A 217 -12.50 12.88 -21.24
CA LEU A 217 -12.15 14.23 -21.69
C LEU A 217 -11.79 14.16 -23.17
N VAL A 218 -12.44 14.97 -24.01
CA VAL A 218 -12.04 15.10 -25.41
C VAL A 218 -10.73 15.89 -25.52
N GLU A 219 -10.05 15.78 -26.66
CA GLU A 219 -8.73 16.38 -26.91
C GLU A 219 -8.66 17.86 -26.50
N ASP A 220 -9.60 18.67 -26.99
CA ASP A 220 -9.67 20.11 -26.67
C ASP A 220 -9.84 20.39 -25.17
N GLU A 221 -10.59 19.55 -24.45
CA GLU A 221 -10.88 19.75 -23.02
C GLU A 221 -9.65 19.49 -22.17
N TRP A 222 -8.94 18.38 -22.40
CA TRP A 222 -7.76 18.09 -21.61
C TRP A 222 -6.58 18.98 -22.01
N HIS A 223 -6.46 19.40 -23.27
CA HIS A 223 -5.46 20.40 -23.66
C HIS A 223 -5.70 21.75 -22.99
N ALA A 224 -6.95 22.17 -22.80
CA ALA A 224 -7.28 23.42 -22.11
C ALA A 224 -6.81 23.45 -20.65
N LEU A 225 -6.60 22.28 -20.03
CA LEU A 225 -6.02 22.16 -18.68
C LEU A 225 -4.50 22.36 -18.65
N ASN A 226 -3.84 22.46 -19.82
CA ASN A 226 -2.38 22.51 -19.98
C ASN A 226 -1.64 21.45 -19.15
N PRO A 227 -1.99 20.16 -19.29
CA PRO A 227 -1.45 19.11 -18.44
C PRO A 227 0.00 18.80 -18.80
N THR A 228 0.68 18.23 -17.82
CA THR A 228 1.95 17.53 -17.98
C THR A 228 1.72 16.06 -17.68
N PHE A 229 2.08 15.18 -18.62
CA PHE A 229 1.97 13.74 -18.47
C PHE A 229 3.27 13.14 -17.96
N ILE A 230 3.16 12.24 -16.99
CA ILE A 230 4.27 11.56 -16.34
C ILE A 230 4.11 10.06 -16.59
N THR A 231 5.03 9.48 -17.34
CA THR A 231 5.06 8.06 -17.65
C THR A 231 6.21 7.40 -16.90
N ILE A 232 5.90 6.37 -16.13
CA ILE A 232 6.89 5.55 -15.43
C ILE A 232 7.03 4.24 -16.20
N MET A 233 8.27 3.90 -16.57
CA MET A 233 8.61 2.69 -17.34
C MET A 233 8.78 1.45 -16.45
#